data_AF-A0AAV4IFF9-F1
#
_entry.id   AF-A0AAV4IFF9-F1
#
_cell.length_a   1.000
_cell.length_b   1.000
_cell.length_c   1.000
_cell.angle_alpha   90.00
_cell.angle_beta   90.00
_cell.angle_gamma   90.00
#
_symmetry.space_group_name_H-M   'P 1'
#
loop_
_entity.id
_entity.type
_entity.pdbx_description
1 polymer ?
#
loop_
_entity_poly.entity_id
_entity_poly.type
_entity_poly.pdbx_seq_one_letter_code
_entity_poly.pdbx_strand_id
1 'polypeptide(L)'
;MSSFRLPHKNSATALSEHVWKLKDNKKDFKISWKIIEKSAAYSTKTKKCNLCLSEKYFILAKKPTLNKRKEILSTCMHTRKYLLKNAKESKRTNDELDEHDGANGIEAVPDDAPESDGEKHSVVHK
;
A
#
# COMPACT_ATOMS: atom_id res chain seq x y z
N MET A 1 24.40 7.09 -2.60
CA MET A 1 24.18 7.52 -1.21
C MET A 1 24.59 8.97 -1.07
N SER A 2 23.71 9.85 -0.60
CA SER A 2 24.03 11.26 -0.29
C SER A 2 24.69 11.36 1.09
N SER A 3 25.69 12.23 1.23
CA SER A 3 26.44 12.45 2.48
C SER A 3 26.24 13.88 2.97
N PHE A 4 26.02 14.06 4.29
CA PHE A 4 25.92 15.38 4.94
C PHE A 4 27.26 16.16 4.93
N ARG A 5 28.35 15.52 4.46
CA ARG A 5 29.65 16.16 4.28
C ARG A 5 29.72 17.04 3.04
N LEU A 6 28.79 16.87 2.09
CA LEU A 6 28.75 17.64 0.85
C LEU A 6 28.08 19.01 1.07
N PRO A 7 28.72 20.13 0.67
CA PRO A 7 28.18 21.47 0.88
C PRO A 7 26.76 21.67 0.32
N HIS A 8 26.52 21.22 -0.92
CA HIS A 8 25.22 21.39 -1.60
C HIS A 8 24.09 20.52 -1.02
N LYS A 9 24.37 19.68 -0.01
CA LYS A 9 23.37 18.89 0.73
C LYS A 9 23.21 19.37 2.17
N ASN A 10 23.69 20.58 2.49
CA ASN A 10 23.59 21.15 3.84
C ASN A 10 22.15 21.27 4.36
N SER A 11 21.15 21.42 3.49
CA SER A 11 19.73 21.54 3.87
C SER A 11 18.91 20.26 3.65
N ALA A 12 19.55 19.15 3.26
CA ALA A 12 18.85 17.93 2.87
C ALA A 12 18.15 17.21 4.05
N THR A 13 18.69 17.34 5.26
CA THR A 13 18.12 16.77 6.50
C THR A 13 18.34 17.74 7.65
N ALA A 14 17.53 17.64 8.71
CA ALA A 14 17.70 18.47 9.91
C ALA A 14 19.09 18.28 10.56
N LEU A 15 19.63 17.06 10.53
CA LEU A 15 21.00 16.79 10.99
C LEU A 15 22.04 17.51 10.12
N SER A 16 21.89 17.46 8.79
CA SER A 16 22.81 18.15 7.87
C SER A 16 22.82 19.65 8.15
N GLU A 17 21.63 20.23 8.28
CA GLU A 17 21.48 21.67 8.54
C GLU A 17 22.14 22.07 9.86
N HIS A 18 21.94 21.27 10.91
CA HIS A 18 22.54 21.52 12.21
C HIS A 18 24.07 21.39 12.19
N VAL A 19 24.62 20.36 11.54
CA VAL A 19 26.06 20.14 11.42
C VAL A 19 26.73 21.29 10.66
N TRP A 20 26.14 21.76 9.56
CA TRP A 20 26.68 22.90 8.83
C TRP A 20 26.64 24.19 9.63
N LYS A 21 25.56 24.47 10.37
CA LYS A 21 25.53 25.61 11.31
C LYS A 21 26.64 25.52 12.37
N LEU A 22 26.96 24.34 12.89
CA LEU A 22 28.06 24.19 13.85
C LEU A 22 29.42 24.48 13.21
N LYS A 23 29.64 24.02 11.97
CA LYS A 23 30.86 24.33 11.20
C LYS A 23 31.01 25.82 10.91
N ASP A 24 29.94 26.47 10.46
CA ASP A 24 29.95 27.91 10.14
C ASP A 24 30.24 28.75 11.39
N ASN A 25 29.73 28.31 12.54
CA ASN A 25 30.00 28.92 13.84
C ASN A 25 31.35 28.50 14.45
N LYS A 26 32.19 27.74 13.74
CA LYS A 26 33.50 27.24 14.19
C LYS A 26 33.43 26.53 15.56
N LYS A 27 32.36 25.78 15.81
CA LYS A 27 32.18 25.00 17.04
C LYS A 27 32.67 23.58 16.82
N ASP A 28 33.46 23.07 17.76
CA ASP A 28 33.84 21.67 17.79
C ASP A 28 32.64 20.80 18.16
N PHE A 29 32.52 19.66 17.49
CA PHE A 29 31.45 18.69 17.74
C PHE A 29 31.93 17.26 17.48
N LYS A 30 31.29 16.31 18.16
CA LYS A 30 31.52 14.87 17.98
C LYS A 30 30.19 14.19 17.64
N ILE A 31 30.18 13.40 16.56
CA ILE A 31 29.04 12.57 16.17
C ILE A 31 29.39 11.11 16.47
N SER A 32 28.53 10.45 17.25
CA SER A 32 28.62 9.01 17.54
C SER A 32 27.33 8.31 17.17
N TRP A 33 27.43 7.09 16.66
CA TRP A 33 26.29 6.26 16.29
C TRP A 33 26.20 5.06 17.22
N LYS A 34 24.98 4.68 17.60
CA LYS A 34 24.70 3.48 18.38
C LYS A 34 23.44 2.81 17.83
N ILE A 35 23.44 1.47 17.82
CA ILE A 35 22.23 0.70 17.56
C ILE A 35 21.35 0.78 18.81
N ILE A 36 20.17 1.40 18.66
CA ILE A 36 19.21 1.57 19.77
C ILE A 36 18.36 0.30 19.92
N GLU A 37 17.90 -0.27 18.82
CA GLU A 37 17.07 -1.47 18.79
C GLU A 37 17.29 -2.25 17.49
N LYS A 38 17.12 -3.57 17.54
CA LYS A 38 16.97 -4.43 16.36
C LYS A 38 15.53 -4.92 16.32
N SER A 39 14.85 -4.70 15.20
CA SER A 39 13.43 -5.02 15.03
C SER A 39 13.21 -5.89 13.81
N ALA A 40 12.12 -6.66 13.79
CA ALA A 40 11.70 -7.38 12.59
C ALA A 40 11.45 -6.41 11.40
N ALA A 41 11.71 -6.91 10.19
CA ALA A 41 11.42 -6.17 8.96
C ALA A 41 9.90 -6.02 8.72
N TYR A 42 9.53 -5.38 7.61
CA TYR A 42 8.12 -5.27 7.23
C TYR A 42 7.49 -6.64 6.99
N SER A 43 6.30 -6.86 7.55
CA SER A 43 5.51 -8.06 7.33
C SER A 43 4.35 -7.76 6.37
N THR A 44 4.28 -8.50 5.26
CA THR A 44 3.16 -8.43 4.32
C THR A 44 1.86 -9.01 4.88
N LYS A 45 1.95 -9.87 5.91
CA LYS A 45 0.79 -10.46 6.60
C LYS A 45 0.12 -9.43 7.52
N THR A 46 0.90 -8.77 8.37
CA THR A 46 0.36 -7.81 9.36
C THR A 46 0.32 -6.37 8.84
N LYS A 47 0.95 -6.10 7.69
CA LYS A 47 1.17 -4.77 7.10
C LYS A 47 1.90 -3.80 8.03
N LYS A 48 2.65 -4.30 9.01
CA LYS A 48 3.42 -3.50 9.98
C LYS A 48 4.92 -3.57 9.67
N CYS A 49 5.61 -2.44 9.85
CA CYS A 49 7.07 -2.36 9.83
C CYS A 49 7.56 -2.03 11.23
N ASN A 50 8.04 -3.03 11.98
CA ASN A 50 8.51 -2.79 13.34
C ASN A 50 9.71 -1.83 13.36
N LEU A 51 10.57 -1.86 12.33
CA LEU A 51 11.65 -0.88 12.18
C LEU A 51 11.15 0.57 12.15
N CYS A 52 10.15 0.88 11.32
CA CYS A 52 9.59 2.22 11.28
C CYS A 52 8.80 2.55 12.55
N LEU A 53 8.13 1.57 13.17
CA LEU A 53 7.39 1.80 14.41
C LEU A 53 8.33 2.15 15.57
N SER A 54 9.40 1.37 15.75
CA SER A 54 10.43 1.63 16.76
C SER A 54 11.14 2.96 16.49
N GLU A 55 11.47 3.29 15.23
CA GLU A 55 12.02 4.60 14.86
C GLU A 55 11.11 5.75 15.31
N LYS A 56 9.81 5.69 14.95
CA LYS A 56 8.82 6.70 15.33
C LYS A 56 8.69 6.80 16.85
N TYR A 57 8.65 5.67 17.54
CA TYR A 57 8.60 5.62 19.00
C TYR A 57 9.79 6.35 19.63
N PHE A 58 11.03 6.04 19.22
CA PHE A 58 12.21 6.67 19.80
C PHE A 58 12.32 8.17 19.49
N ILE A 59 11.93 8.60 18.28
CA ILE A 59 11.91 10.03 17.93
C ILE A 59 10.88 10.77 18.80
N LEU A 60 9.72 10.16 19.08
CA LEU A 60 8.69 10.78 19.92
C LEU A 60 9.02 10.75 21.41
N ALA A 61 9.62 9.67 21.90
CA ALA A 61 9.89 9.44 23.31
C ALA A 61 11.11 10.22 23.84
N LYS A 62 12.18 10.37 23.04
CA LYS A 62 13.41 11.06 23.46
C LYS A 62 13.40 12.53 23.06
N LYS A 63 12.97 13.43 23.94
CA LYS A 63 13.15 14.88 23.75
C LYS A 63 14.45 15.36 24.39
N PRO A 64 15.17 16.34 23.80
CA PRO A 64 14.90 17.00 22.51
C PRO A 64 15.52 16.26 21.28
N THR A 65 14.80 16.18 20.15
CA THR A 65 15.30 15.64 18.86
C THR A 65 15.52 16.73 17.82
N LEU A 66 16.53 16.58 16.96
CA LEU A 66 16.70 17.42 15.76
C LEU A 66 15.65 17.18 14.66
N ASN A 67 15.01 15.99 14.63
CA ASN A 67 14.09 15.62 13.57
C ASN A 67 12.78 16.40 13.62
N LYS A 68 12.23 16.73 12.44
CA LYS A 68 10.94 17.43 12.32
C LYS A 68 9.79 16.45 12.53
N ARG A 69 8.78 16.82 13.33
CA ARG A 69 7.62 15.92 13.59
C ARG A 69 6.86 15.48 12.34
N LYS A 70 6.86 16.28 11.27
CA LYS A 70 6.21 15.93 10.00
C LYS A 70 6.84 14.69 9.34
N GLU A 71 8.12 14.42 9.59
CA GLU A 71 8.85 13.26 9.04
C GLU A 71 8.38 11.93 9.67
N ILE A 72 7.88 11.96 10.91
CA ILE A 72 7.35 10.80 11.65
C ILE A 72 6.09 10.25 10.96
N LEU A 73 5.32 11.10 10.29
CA LEU A 73 4.09 10.73 9.59
C LEU A 73 4.33 10.22 8.17
N SER A 74 5.60 10.15 7.73
CA SER A 74 5.94 9.64 6.41
C SER A 74 5.52 8.17 6.23
N THR A 75 5.25 7.83 4.97
CA THR A 75 4.94 6.46 4.56
C THR A 75 6.17 5.57 4.71
N CYS A 76 5.96 4.31 5.08
CA CYS A 76 7.04 3.37 5.30
C CYS A 76 7.70 2.99 3.96
N MET A 77 8.93 3.47 3.74
CA MET A 77 9.72 3.15 2.55
C MET A 77 10.06 1.66 2.44
N HIS A 78 10.17 0.95 3.58
CA HIS A 78 10.48 -0.48 3.62
C HIS A 78 9.39 -1.35 2.97
N THR A 79 8.13 -0.87 2.92
CA THR A 79 7.04 -1.59 2.23
C THR A 79 7.37 -1.84 0.77
N ARG A 80 8.05 -0.90 0.10
CA ARG A 80 8.36 -0.96 -1.33
C ARG A 80 9.18 -2.18 -1.73
N LYS A 81 9.94 -2.76 -0.79
CA LYS A 81 10.73 -3.99 -1.02
C LYS A 81 9.85 -5.23 -1.13
N TYR A 82 8.64 -5.20 -0.56
CA TYR A 82 7.73 -6.35 -0.46
C TYR A 82 6.50 -6.22 -1.36
N LEU A 83 6.43 -5.16 -2.16
CA LEU A 83 5.41 -5.00 -3.19
C LEU A 83 5.87 -5.72 -4.47
N LEU A 84 4.96 -6.46 -5.09
CA LEU A 84 5.16 -6.97 -6.44
C LEU A 84 5.14 -5.78 -7.39
N LYS A 85 6.31 -5.37 -7.88
CA LYS A 85 6.45 -4.37 -8.92
C LYS A 85 6.66 -5.15 -10.22
N ASN A 86 5.73 -5.01 -11.17
CA ASN A 86 5.72 -5.65 -12.51
C ASN A 86 4.98 -7.00 -12.63
N ALA A 87 3.78 -7.13 -12.06
CA ALA A 87 2.89 -8.22 -12.47
C ALA A 87 2.46 -7.99 -13.94
N LYS A 88 2.82 -8.90 -14.85
CA LYS A 88 2.24 -8.91 -16.20
C LYS A 88 0.80 -9.38 -16.07
N GLU A 89 -0.15 -8.65 -16.64
CA GLU A 89 -1.54 -9.09 -16.69
C GLU A 89 -1.62 -10.41 -17.46
N SER A 90 -2.05 -11.49 -16.80
CA SER A 90 -2.41 -12.71 -17.52
C SER A 90 -3.78 -12.50 -18.15
N LYS A 91 -3.85 -12.40 -19.48
CA LYS A 91 -5.13 -12.48 -20.19
C LYS A 91 -5.76 -13.83 -19.84
N ARG A 92 -6.93 -13.82 -19.18
CA ARG A 92 -7.76 -15.03 -19.10
C ARG A 92 -8.35 -15.24 -20.50
N THR A 93 -7.95 -16.30 -21.18
CA THR A 93 -8.72 -16.80 -22.32
C THR A 93 -9.92 -17.57 -21.75
N ASN A 94 -11.13 -17.14 -22.07
CA ASN A 94 -12.30 -18.00 -21.96
C ASN A 94 -12.29 -18.83 -23.24
N ASP A 95 -11.91 -20.10 -23.17
CA ASP A 95 -12.02 -21.01 -24.30
C ASP A 95 -13.49 -21.37 -24.50
N GLU A 96 -13.97 -21.14 -25.72
CA GLU A 96 -15.29 -21.48 -26.26
C GLU A 96 -15.64 -22.96 -26.04
N LEU A 97 -16.87 -23.22 -25.59
CA LEU A 97 -17.51 -24.52 -25.74
C LEU A 97 -18.35 -24.45 -27.03
N ASP A 98 -17.82 -25.03 -28.10
CA ASP A 98 -18.55 -25.27 -29.34
C ASP A 98 -19.71 -26.24 -29.09
N GLU A 99 -20.91 -25.81 -29.48
CA GLU A 99 -22.10 -26.64 -29.60
C GLU A 99 -21.90 -27.65 -30.74
N HIS A 100 -22.17 -28.93 -30.48
CA HIS A 100 -22.26 -29.95 -31.52
C HIS A 100 -23.70 -30.47 -31.60
N ASP A 101 -24.26 -30.33 -32.80
CA ASP A 101 -25.60 -30.75 -33.20
C ASP A 101 -25.85 -32.25 -33.01
N GLY A 102 -27.06 -32.57 -32.56
CA GLY A 102 -27.55 -33.95 -32.45
C GLY A 102 -29.07 -33.99 -32.39
N ALA A 103 -29.70 -33.99 -33.56
CA ALA A 103 -31.13 -34.18 -33.73
C ALA A 103 -31.59 -35.56 -33.20
N ASN A 104 -32.73 -35.60 -32.50
CA ASN A 104 -33.65 -36.73 -32.56
C ASN A 104 -35.05 -36.27 -32.16
N GLY A 105 -36.00 -36.46 -33.09
CA GLY A 105 -37.39 -36.08 -32.95
C GLY A 105 -38.23 -37.11 -32.20
N ILE A 106 -39.36 -36.62 -31.68
CA ILE A 106 -40.61 -37.35 -31.49
C ILE A 106 -41.74 -36.31 -31.54
N GLU A 107 -42.62 -36.44 -32.52
CA GLU A 107 -43.88 -35.70 -32.62
C GLU A 107 -44.92 -36.29 -31.64
N ALA A 108 -45.73 -35.43 -31.01
CA ALA A 108 -47.08 -35.78 -30.56
C ALA A 108 -47.95 -34.51 -30.38
N VAL A 109 -48.83 -34.30 -31.36
CA VAL A 109 -50.25 -33.86 -31.35
C VAL A 109 -50.72 -32.71 -30.41
N PRO A 110 -51.48 -31.72 -30.93
CA PRO A 110 -52.06 -30.62 -30.15
C PRO A 110 -53.45 -30.97 -29.61
N ASP A 111 -53.86 -30.42 -28.46
CA ASP A 111 -55.27 -30.31 -28.06
C ASP A 111 -55.50 -29.11 -27.10
N ASP A 112 -56.26 -28.15 -27.62
CA ASP A 112 -57.25 -27.23 -27.02
C ASP A 112 -57.04 -26.42 -25.71
N ALA A 113 -57.46 -25.16 -25.84
CA ALA A 113 -57.62 -24.03 -24.89
C ALA A 113 -58.64 -24.33 -23.73
N PRO A 114 -59.00 -23.40 -22.78
CA PRO A 114 -58.77 -21.95 -22.77
C PRO A 114 -58.45 -21.24 -21.42
N GLU A 115 -58.17 -19.95 -21.59
CA GLU A 115 -58.14 -18.77 -20.69
C GLU A 115 -58.71 -18.87 -19.26
N SER A 116 -58.06 -18.16 -18.32
CA SER A 116 -58.75 -17.17 -17.48
C SER A 116 -57.79 -16.25 -16.73
N ASP A 117 -58.30 -15.03 -16.53
CA ASP A 117 -57.69 -13.79 -16.08
C ASP A 117 -57.21 -13.77 -14.62
N GLY A 118 -56.33 -12.80 -14.31
CA GLY A 118 -55.90 -12.55 -12.93
C GLY A 118 -54.96 -11.37 -12.75
N GLU A 119 -55.48 -10.17 -13.01
CA GLU A 119 -55.21 -8.87 -12.36
C GLU A 119 -53.81 -8.57 -11.77
N LYS A 120 -53.20 -7.53 -12.31
CA LYS A 120 -52.04 -6.80 -11.78
C LYS A 120 -52.45 -6.01 -10.54
N HIS A 121 -51.71 -6.09 -9.44
CA HIS A 121 -51.75 -5.03 -8.43
C HIS A 121 -50.36 -4.46 -8.13
N SER A 122 -50.36 -3.13 -8.11
CA SER A 122 -49.23 -2.23 -8.18
C SER A 122 -48.55 -2.01 -6.83
N VAL A 123 -47.26 -1.71 -6.96
CA VAL A 123 -46.40 -1.03 -5.99
C VAL A 123 -47.03 0.28 -5.52
N VAL A 124 -47.04 0.54 -4.21
CA VAL A 124 -46.97 1.89 -3.65
C VAL A 124 -45.89 1.93 -2.59
N HIS A 125 -44.86 2.72 -2.89
CA HIS A 125 -43.85 3.16 -1.95
C HIS A 125 -44.44 4.17 -0.96
N LYS A 126 -43.83 4.12 0.23
CA LYS A 126 -44.01 4.96 1.40
C LYS A 126 -43.70 6.44 1.14
#